data_AF-A0A2A4SGI9-F1
#
_entry.id   AF-A0A2A4SGI9-F1
#
_cell.length_a   1.000
_cell.length_b   1.000
_cell.length_c   1.000
_cell.angle_alpha   90.00
_cell.angle_beta   90.00
_cell.angle_gamma   90.00
#
_symmetry.space_group_name_H-M   'P 1'
#
loop_
_entity.id
_entity.type
_entity.pdbx_description
1 polymer ?
#
loop_
_entity_poly.entity_id
_entity_poly.type
_entity_poly.pdbx_seq_one_letter_code
_entity_poly.pdbx_strand_id
1 'polypeptide(L)'
;MNNIITLVKYNSGNIYRSLFILVGSLLVLISASPVQAQVSGITPTEEISIPITINNPIKPDNLASFVKSILDVVLTIGIPIVALAIIYSGFLFVAAQGKPEKLDTAKQTFLYTLIGAAILLGSWVLAQAIGGTIAEIRQAV
;
A
#
# COMPACT_ATOMS: atom_id res chain seq x y z
N MET A 1 49.24 -10.88 4.82
CA MET A 1 48.20 -10.86 3.76
C MET A 1 47.00 -11.77 4.10
N ASN A 2 46.70 -12.00 5.39
CA ASN A 2 45.80 -13.09 5.81
C ASN A 2 44.60 -12.63 6.67
N ASN A 3 44.46 -11.34 7.00
CA ASN A 3 43.35 -10.82 7.82
C ASN A 3 42.10 -10.45 7.00
N ILE A 4 42.22 -10.26 5.68
CA ILE A 4 41.07 -9.90 4.83
C ILE A 4 40.21 -11.13 4.50
N ILE A 5 40.83 -12.31 4.36
CA ILE A 5 40.14 -13.56 4.01
C ILE A 5 39.29 -14.08 5.20
N THR A 6 39.69 -13.78 6.45
CA THR A 6 38.93 -14.11 7.66
C THR A 6 37.70 -13.23 7.85
N LEU A 7 37.72 -11.96 7.40
CA LEU A 7 36.55 -11.07 7.44
C LEU A 7 35.50 -11.42 6.38
N VAL A 8 35.91 -11.98 5.23
CA VAL A 8 34.98 -12.52 4.24
C VAL A 8 34.32 -13.81 4.74
N LYS A 9 34.98 -14.56 5.62
CA LYS A 9 34.43 -15.75 6.29
C LYS A 9 33.68 -15.43 7.58
N TYR A 10 33.22 -14.18 7.75
CA TYR A 10 32.18 -13.82 8.72
C TYR A 10 30.83 -14.41 8.26
N ASN A 11 30.72 -15.73 8.45
CA ASN A 11 29.52 -16.53 8.66
C ASN A 11 28.24 -16.12 7.89
N SER A 12 28.06 -16.72 6.70
CA SER A 12 26.87 -16.61 5.83
C SER A 12 25.51 -16.87 6.50
N GLY A 13 25.46 -17.50 7.69
CA GLY A 13 24.23 -17.66 8.48
C GLY A 13 23.92 -16.49 9.42
N ASN A 14 24.93 -15.72 9.85
CA ASN A 14 24.76 -14.58 10.76
C ASN A 14 24.63 -13.24 10.02
N ILE A 15 25.00 -13.17 8.73
CA ILE A 15 24.83 -11.94 7.92
C ILE A 15 23.37 -11.53 7.79
N TYR A 16 22.44 -12.48 7.66
CA TYR A 16 21.01 -12.18 7.59
C TYR A 16 20.45 -11.76 8.94
N ARG A 17 20.99 -12.30 10.05
CA ARG A 17 20.61 -11.88 11.41
C ARG A 17 21.09 -10.46 11.71
N SER A 18 22.30 -10.11 11.29
CA SER A 18 22.85 -8.75 11.40
C SER A 18 22.13 -7.76 10.46
N LEU A 19 21.86 -8.16 9.21
CA LEU A 19 21.12 -7.34 8.24
C LEU A 19 19.66 -7.13 8.68
N PHE A 20 19.00 -8.14 9.25
CA PHE A 20 17.65 -8.02 9.79
C PHE A 20 17.60 -7.10 11.02
N ILE A 21 18.60 -7.16 11.91
CA ILE A 21 18.72 -6.25 13.06
C ILE A 21 19.02 -4.81 12.61
N LEU A 22 19.86 -4.61 11.59
CA LEU A 22 20.18 -3.29 11.03
C LEU A 22 19.01 -2.66 10.27
N VAL A 23 18.30 -3.45 9.45
CA VAL A 23 17.11 -2.96 8.74
C VAL A 23 15.96 -2.74 9.71
N GLY A 24 15.83 -3.59 10.75
CA GLY A 24 14.84 -3.42 11.81
C GLY A 24 15.09 -2.19 12.69
N SER A 25 16.34 -1.87 13.03
CA SER A 25 16.68 -0.66 13.80
C SER A 25 16.54 0.62 12.98
N LEU A 26 16.81 0.57 11.66
CA LEU A 26 16.57 1.69 10.75
C LEU A 26 15.08 2.02 10.61
N LEU A 27 14.19 1.01 10.68
CA LEU A 27 12.74 1.19 10.70
C LEU A 27 12.21 1.84 12.00
N VAL A 28 12.88 1.64 13.14
CA VAL A 28 12.48 2.23 14.44
C VAL A 28 12.85 3.74 14.53
N LEU A 29 13.80 4.21 13.72
CA LEU A 29 14.22 5.62 13.72
C LEU A 29 13.29 6.57 12.95
N ILE A 30 12.37 6.06 12.13
CA ILE A 30 11.47 6.89 11.28
C ILE A 30 10.13 7.21 11.99
N SER A 31 9.90 6.72 13.22
CA SER A 31 8.63 6.91 13.95
C SER A 31 8.71 7.83 15.17
N ALA A 32 9.86 8.44 15.46
CA ALA A 32 10.01 9.34 16.60
C ALA A 32 10.19 10.81 16.17
N SER A 33 9.09 11.47 15.83
CA SER A 33 9.02 12.93 15.96
C SER A 33 8.72 13.28 17.42
N PRO A 34 9.59 14.04 18.12
CA PRO A 34 9.25 14.55 19.44
C PRO A 34 8.17 15.61 19.29
N VAL A 35 6.96 15.33 19.74
CA VAL A 35 5.96 16.37 20.01
C VAL A 35 6.47 17.17 21.21
N GLN A 36 7.10 18.30 20.94
CA GLN A 36 7.48 19.26 21.96
C GLN A 36 6.25 20.12 22.28
N ALA A 37 5.62 19.84 23.42
CA ALA A 37 4.62 20.74 23.99
C ALA A 37 5.36 21.93 24.63
N GLN A 38 5.33 23.10 23.99
CA GLN A 38 5.77 24.35 24.60
C GLN A 38 4.57 25.05 25.23
N VAL A 39 4.45 24.98 26.57
CA VAL A 39 3.60 25.90 27.33
C VAL A 39 4.48 27.06 27.78
N SER A 40 4.34 28.22 27.13
CA SER A 40 4.84 29.51 27.61
C SER A 40 3.63 30.34 28.01
N GLY A 41 3.60 30.75 29.27
CA GLY A 41 2.39 31.08 30.01
C GLY A 41 1.59 32.29 29.52
N ILE A 42 0.32 32.29 29.92
CA ILE A 42 -0.48 33.49 30.14
C ILE A 42 -1.16 33.40 31.52
N THR A 43 -1.18 34.56 32.15
CA THR A 43 -1.63 34.99 33.47
C THR A 43 -3.16 34.80 33.65
N PRO A 44 -3.71 34.68 34.88
CA PRO A 44 -5.02 34.10 35.11
C PRO A 44 -6.16 35.03 34.75
N THR A 45 -6.78 34.81 33.60
CA THR A 45 -8.20 35.01 33.32
C THR A 45 -8.46 34.41 31.95
N GLU A 46 -8.71 33.10 31.83
CA GLU A 46 -9.23 32.53 30.58
C GLU A 46 -9.58 31.05 30.75
N GLU A 47 -10.71 30.65 30.16
CA GLU A 47 -11.22 29.30 30.13
C GLU A 47 -10.13 28.34 29.64
N ILE A 48 -9.88 27.28 30.41
CA ILE A 48 -8.92 26.25 30.02
C ILE A 48 -9.57 25.40 28.92
N SER A 49 -9.59 25.91 27.68
CA SER A 49 -9.74 25.09 26.50
C SER A 49 -8.46 24.30 26.34
N ILE A 50 -8.41 23.08 26.87
CA ILE A 50 -7.35 22.13 26.56
C ILE A 50 -7.55 21.81 25.07
N PRO A 51 -6.65 22.21 24.15
CA PRO A 51 -6.79 21.82 22.75
C PRO A 51 -6.44 20.33 22.67
N ILE A 52 -7.45 19.48 22.89
CA ILE A 52 -7.38 18.05 22.61
C ILE A 52 -7.46 17.95 21.08
N THR A 53 -6.31 18.15 20.43
CA THR A 53 -6.14 17.82 19.01
C THR A 53 -6.16 16.30 18.90
N ILE A 54 -7.32 15.73 18.57
CA ILE A 54 -7.41 14.33 18.14
C ILE A 54 -6.77 14.25 16.75
N ASN A 55 -5.46 14.01 16.71
CA ASN A 55 -4.77 13.65 15.48
C ASN A 55 -5.38 12.34 14.98
N ASN A 56 -6.04 12.39 13.82
CA ASN A 56 -6.65 11.21 13.20
C ASN A 56 -5.57 10.12 12.99
N PRO A 57 -5.61 9.00 13.73
CA PRO A 57 -4.59 7.96 13.66
C PRO A 57 -4.59 7.23 12.30
N ILE A 58 -5.59 7.49 11.47
CA ILE A 58 -5.75 6.89 10.16
C ILE A 58 -5.08 7.76 9.06
N LYS A 59 -4.81 9.05 9.33
CA LYS A 59 -4.24 10.12 8.45
C LYS A 59 -5.14 10.82 7.40
N PRO A 60 -6.24 10.28 6.84
CA PRO A 60 -7.03 11.04 5.87
C PRO A 60 -8.03 11.94 6.58
N ASP A 61 -7.88 13.25 6.39
CA ASP A 61 -8.76 14.26 7.01
C ASP A 61 -10.14 14.35 6.35
N ASN A 62 -10.33 13.66 5.20
CA ASN A 62 -11.54 13.66 4.40
C ASN A 62 -11.83 12.27 3.82
N LEU A 63 -13.11 11.97 3.57
CA LEU A 63 -13.57 10.71 2.95
C LEU A 63 -12.83 10.41 1.64
N ALA A 64 -12.59 11.43 0.81
CA ALA A 64 -11.84 11.30 -0.43
C ALA A 64 -10.40 10.80 -0.23
N SER A 65 -9.71 11.31 0.79
CA SER A 65 -8.35 10.86 1.13
C SER A 65 -8.34 9.44 1.67
N PHE A 66 -9.40 9.01 2.37
CA PHE A 66 -9.54 7.64 2.86
C PHE A 66 -9.74 6.65 1.70
N VAL A 67 -10.63 6.96 0.76
CA VAL A 67 -10.83 6.16 -0.45
C VAL A 67 -9.55 6.08 -1.28
N LYS A 68 -8.82 7.19 -1.42
CA LYS A 68 -7.53 7.22 -2.13
C LYS A 68 -6.49 6.32 -1.47
N SER A 69 -6.37 6.34 -0.14
CA SER A 69 -5.42 5.48 0.59
C SER A 69 -5.75 4.00 0.44
N ILE A 70 -7.03 3.61 0.51
CA ILE A 70 -7.43 2.22 0.27
C ILE A 70 -7.12 1.81 -1.16
N LEU A 71 -7.43 2.67 -2.13
CA LEU A 71 -7.18 2.40 -3.53
C LEU A 71 -5.70 2.21 -3.83
N ASP A 72 -4.82 2.98 -3.18
CA ASP A 72 -3.36 2.86 -3.33
C ASP A 72 -2.84 1.51 -2.82
N VAL A 73 -3.35 1.06 -1.66
CA VAL A 73 -3.04 -0.27 -1.11
C VAL A 73 -3.55 -1.38 -2.04
N VAL A 74 -4.77 -1.25 -2.54
CA VAL A 74 -5.38 -2.22 -3.47
C VAL A 74 -4.62 -2.27 -4.79
N LEU A 75 -4.15 -1.15 -5.33
CA LEU A 75 -3.38 -1.13 -6.58
C LEU A 75 -1.97 -1.70 -6.40
N THR A 76 -1.30 -1.40 -5.29
CA THR A 76 0.02 -1.95 -4.95
C THR A 76 0.03 -3.48 -4.93
N ILE A 77 -1.02 -4.09 -4.36
CA ILE A 77 -1.13 -5.55 -4.26
C ILE A 77 -1.87 -6.14 -5.47
N GLY A 78 -2.84 -5.42 -6.03
CA GLY A 78 -3.70 -5.87 -7.11
C GLY A 78 -2.98 -5.99 -8.45
N ILE A 79 -2.09 -5.05 -8.79
CA ILE A 79 -1.31 -5.09 -10.04
C ILE A 79 -0.49 -6.38 -10.18
N PRO A 80 0.35 -6.78 -9.19
CA PRO A 80 1.10 -8.03 -9.31
C PRO A 80 0.20 -9.27 -9.35
N ILE A 81 -0.93 -9.27 -8.62
CA ILE A 81 -1.89 -10.38 -8.65
C ILE A 81 -2.52 -10.54 -10.04
N VAL A 82 -2.96 -9.43 -10.66
CA VAL A 82 -3.51 -9.45 -12.02
C VAL A 82 -2.49 -9.93 -13.03
N ALA A 83 -1.24 -9.46 -12.93
CA ALA A 83 -0.16 -9.91 -13.80
C ALA A 83 0.05 -11.44 -13.72
N LEU A 84 0.07 -11.99 -12.50
CA LEU A 84 0.16 -13.44 -12.28
C LEU A 84 -1.05 -14.20 -12.83
N ALA A 85 -2.26 -13.67 -12.67
CA ALA A 85 -3.47 -14.27 -13.20
C ALA A 85 -3.48 -14.30 -14.74
N ILE A 86 -3.01 -13.22 -15.40
CA ILE A 86 -2.87 -13.18 -16.85
C ILE A 86 -1.86 -14.23 -17.32
N ILE A 87 -0.69 -14.33 -16.68
CA ILE A 87 0.32 -15.34 -17.01
C ILE A 87 -0.25 -16.76 -16.83
N TYR A 88 -0.97 -17.01 -15.74
CA TYR A 88 -1.58 -18.31 -15.46
C TYR A 88 -2.63 -18.70 -16.51
N SER A 89 -3.53 -17.78 -16.86
CA SER A 89 -4.53 -18.02 -17.90
C SER A 89 -3.89 -18.26 -19.28
N GLY A 90 -2.82 -17.53 -19.61
CA GLY A 90 -2.03 -17.73 -20.83
C GLY A 90 -1.37 -19.11 -20.88
N PHE A 91 -0.78 -19.56 -19.77
CA PHE A 91 -0.23 -20.91 -19.68
C PHE A 91 -1.31 -21.99 -19.87
N LEU A 92 -2.51 -21.78 -19.33
CA LEU A 92 -3.62 -22.71 -19.47
C LEU A 92 -4.09 -22.83 -20.93
N PHE A 93 -4.06 -21.74 -21.70
CA PHE A 93 -4.32 -21.77 -23.14
C PHE A 93 -3.29 -22.60 -23.92
N VAL A 94 -2.00 -22.44 -23.60
CA VAL A 94 -0.92 -23.22 -24.21
C VAL A 94 -1.03 -24.70 -23.83
N ALA A 95 -1.32 -24.99 -22.56
CA ALA A 95 -1.46 -26.35 -22.04
C ALA A 95 -2.70 -27.09 -22.56
N ALA A 96 -3.73 -26.37 -23.04
CA ALA A 96 -4.95 -26.98 -23.57
C ALA A 96 -4.69 -27.74 -24.89
N GLN A 97 -3.68 -27.35 -25.68
CA GLN A 97 -3.24 -28.04 -26.91
C GLN A 97 -4.40 -28.42 -27.88
N GLY A 98 -5.48 -27.63 -27.90
CA GLY A 98 -6.65 -27.88 -28.76
C GLY A 98 -7.67 -28.90 -28.22
N LYS A 99 -7.50 -29.43 -27.00
CA LYS A 99 -8.55 -30.25 -26.36
C LYS A 99 -9.72 -29.33 -25.95
N PRO A 100 -10.96 -29.60 -26.40
CA PRO A 100 -12.08 -28.66 -26.24
C PRO A 100 -12.38 -28.37 -24.76
N GLU A 101 -12.36 -29.40 -23.92
CA GLU A 101 -12.65 -29.28 -22.48
C GLU A 101 -11.65 -28.39 -21.71
N LYS A 102 -10.36 -28.53 -22.01
CA LYS A 102 -9.32 -27.69 -21.41
C LYS A 102 -9.30 -26.29 -22.00
N LEU A 103 -9.64 -26.15 -23.27
CA LEU A 103 -9.72 -24.87 -23.95
C LEU A 103 -10.87 -24.01 -23.38
N ASP A 104 -12.02 -24.61 -23.12
CA ASP A 104 -13.14 -23.91 -22.52
C ASP A 104 -12.85 -23.49 -21.08
N THR A 105 -12.16 -24.34 -20.31
CA THR A 105 -11.65 -23.96 -19.00
C THR A 105 -10.69 -22.76 -19.09
N ALA A 106 -9.74 -22.77 -20.03
CA ALA A 106 -8.80 -21.66 -20.24
C ALA A 106 -9.50 -20.34 -20.59
N LYS A 107 -10.52 -20.39 -21.46
CA LYS A 107 -11.35 -19.23 -21.80
C LYS A 107 -12.08 -18.69 -20.58
N GLN A 108 -12.69 -19.56 -19.78
CA GLN A 108 -13.39 -19.14 -18.57
C GLN A 108 -12.43 -18.48 -17.57
N THR A 109 -11.26 -19.06 -17.33
CA THR A 109 -10.22 -18.49 -16.46
C THR A 109 -9.76 -17.12 -16.97
N PHE A 110 -9.59 -16.95 -18.28
CA PHE A 110 -9.22 -15.68 -18.88
C PHE A 110 -10.32 -14.63 -18.74
N LEU A 111 -11.59 -15.00 -18.94
CA LEU A 111 -12.72 -14.08 -18.72
C LEU A 111 -12.79 -13.60 -17.27
N TYR A 112 -12.63 -14.50 -16.30
CA TYR A 112 -12.58 -14.09 -14.88
C TYR A 112 -11.40 -13.18 -14.58
N THR A 113 -10.24 -13.44 -15.18
CA THR A 113 -9.06 -12.58 -15.06
C THR A 113 -9.33 -11.19 -15.63
N LEU A 114 -9.98 -11.11 -16.80
CA LEU A 114 -10.33 -9.86 -17.45
C LEU A 114 -11.36 -9.06 -16.63
N ILE A 115 -12.35 -9.74 -16.04
CA ILE A 115 -13.35 -9.11 -15.16
C ILE A 115 -12.66 -8.56 -13.90
N GLY A 116 -11.76 -9.31 -13.27
CA GLY A 116 -10.99 -8.84 -12.11
C GLY A 116 -10.13 -7.62 -12.44
N ALA A 117 -9.46 -7.63 -13.59
CA ALA A 117 -8.68 -6.48 -14.07
C ALA A 117 -9.58 -5.27 -14.37
N ALA A 118 -10.73 -5.48 -14.99
CA ALA A 118 -11.71 -4.44 -15.30
C ALA A 118 -12.28 -3.81 -14.02
N ILE A 119 -12.52 -4.58 -12.96
CA ILE A 119 -12.96 -4.06 -11.66
C ILE A 119 -11.87 -3.20 -11.02
N LEU A 120 -10.60 -3.62 -11.05
CA LEU A 120 -9.49 -2.83 -10.51
C LEU A 120 -9.36 -1.47 -11.21
N LEU A 121 -9.39 -1.47 -12.54
CA LEU A 121 -9.33 -0.23 -13.33
C LEU A 121 -10.61 0.61 -13.18
N GLY A 122 -11.77 -0.04 -13.18
CA GLY A 122 -13.08 0.61 -13.06
C GLY A 122 -13.29 1.26 -11.70
N SER A 123 -12.79 0.64 -10.62
CA SER A 123 -12.85 1.21 -9.26
C SER A 123 -12.14 2.56 -9.18
N TRP A 124 -11.00 2.71 -9.85
CA TRP A 124 -10.26 3.98 -9.88
C TRP A 124 -11.02 5.08 -10.63
N VAL A 125 -11.60 4.74 -11.78
CA VAL A 125 -12.42 5.68 -12.57
C VAL A 125 -13.65 6.12 -11.78
N LEU A 126 -14.35 5.19 -11.13
CA LEU A 126 -15.52 5.50 -10.31
C LEU A 126 -15.16 6.35 -9.09
N ALA A 127 -14.04 6.06 -8.43
CA ALA A 127 -13.57 6.87 -7.29
C ALA A 127 -13.26 8.32 -7.70
N GLN A 128 -12.67 8.53 -8.88
CA GLN A 128 -12.41 9.87 -9.41
C GLN A 128 -13.70 10.59 -9.80
N ALA A 129 -14.66 9.91 -10.42
CA ALA A 129 -15.94 10.52 -10.80
C ALA A 129 -16.70 11.07 -9.58
N ILE A 130 -16.74 10.27 -8.49
CA ILE A 130 -17.37 10.68 -7.24
C ILE A 130 -16.55 11.79 -6.56
N GLY A 131 -15.23 11.64 -6.48
CA GLY A 131 -14.34 12.63 -5.86
C GLY A 131 -14.39 13.99 -6.56
N GLY A 132 -14.42 14.01 -7.89
CA GLY A 132 -14.57 15.22 -8.70
C GLY A 132 -15.89 15.94 -8.43
N THR A 133 -17.00 15.20 -8.42
CA THR A 133 -18.33 15.76 -8.14
C THR A 133 -18.40 16.41 -6.75
N ILE A 134 -17.83 15.75 -5.72
CA ILE A 134 -17.82 16.29 -4.35
C ILE A 134 -16.93 17.53 -4.25
N ALA A 135 -15.80 17.56 -4.98
CA ALA A 135 -14.90 18.71 -5.00
C ALA A 135 -15.55 19.94 -5.66
N GLU A 136 -16.28 19.75 -6.76
CA GLU A 136 -17.02 20.81 -7.44
C GLU A 136 -18.10 21.43 -6.53
N ILE A 137 -18.87 20.60 -5.82
CA ILE A 137 -19.92 21.09 -4.90
C ILE A 137 -19.32 21.89 -3.74
N ARG A 138 -18.17 21.47 -3.18
CA ARG A 138 -17.51 22.20 -2.08
C ARG A 138 -16.93 23.56 -2.49
N GLN A 139 -16.69 23.81 -3.78
CA GLN A 139 -16.22 25.11 -4.27
C GLN A 139 -17.36 26.07 -4.61
N ALA A 140 -18.58 25.56 -4.78
CA ALA A 140 -19.76 26.34 -5.15
C ALA A 140 -20.58 26.85 -3.94
N VAL A 141 -20.24 26.45 -2.72
CA VAL A 141 -20.85 26.88 -1.43
C VAL A 141 -19.78 27.54 -0.59
#